data_AF-A5TWD0-F1
#
_entry.id   AF-A5TWD0-F1
#
_cell.length_a   1.000
_cell.length_b   1.000
_cell.length_c   1.000
_cell.angle_alpha   90.00
_cell.angle_beta   90.00
_cell.angle_gamma   90.00
#
_symmetry.space_group_name_H-M   'P 1'
#
loop_
_entity.id
_entity.type
_entity.pdbx_description
1 polymer ?
#
loop_
_entity_poly.entity_id
_entity_poly.type
_entity_poly.pdbx_seq_one_letter_code
_entity_poly.pdbx_strand_id
1 'polypeptide(L)'
;MIKKVYIDGLFMALSYEAKKIFIKKDDIDIKFKEGQEEKRIITLLTVLGVHEVIGDYTISIDFEFMILEIHKKYDFKVLRKLGKDDIDKIWTITMIEIDQLMTKEAKE
;
A
#
# COMPACT_ATOMS: atom_id res chain seq x y z
N MET A 1 -7.64 -15.22 3.17
CA MET A 1 -7.26 -15.41 1.74
C MET A 1 -8.09 -14.53 0.81
N ILE A 2 -9.42 -14.70 0.77
CA ILE A 2 -10.30 -13.95 -0.14
C ILE A 2 -10.16 -12.42 -0.01
N LYS A 3 -10.20 -11.87 1.21
CA LYS A 3 -10.00 -10.42 1.46
C LYS A 3 -8.67 -9.89 0.90
N LYS A 4 -7.58 -10.65 1.05
CA LYS A 4 -6.25 -10.29 0.53
C LYS A 4 -6.23 -10.26 -0.99
N VAL A 5 -6.80 -11.28 -1.64
CA VAL A 5 -6.93 -11.34 -3.11
C VAL A 5 -7.74 -10.16 -3.66
N TYR A 6 -8.83 -9.76 -2.96
CA TYR A 6 -9.60 -8.58 -3.35
C TYR A 6 -8.80 -7.28 -3.23
N ILE A 7 -8.02 -7.12 -2.16
CA ILE A 7 -7.17 -5.93 -1.99
C ILE A 7 -6.08 -5.90 -3.07
N ASP A 8 -5.42 -7.02 -3.37
CA ASP A 8 -4.43 -7.08 -4.46
C ASP A 8 -5.06 -6.72 -5.82
N GLY A 9 -6.24 -7.24 -6.13
CA GLY A 9 -6.97 -6.86 -7.34
C GLY A 9 -7.31 -5.37 -7.41
N LEU A 10 -7.67 -4.76 -6.27
CA LEU A 10 -7.92 -3.33 -6.17
C LEU A 10 -6.65 -2.50 -6.38
N PHE A 11 -5.52 -2.88 -5.79
CA PHE A 11 -4.23 -2.21 -6.00
C PHE A 11 -3.73 -2.36 -7.44
N MET A 12 -3.97 -3.51 -8.06
CA MET A 12 -3.69 -3.73 -9.47
C MET A 12 -4.52 -2.77 -10.34
N ALA A 13 -5.84 -2.70 -10.14
CA ALA A 13 -6.70 -1.75 -10.85
C ALA A 13 -6.24 -0.30 -10.61
N LEU A 14 -5.95 0.05 -9.35
CA LEU A 14 -5.47 1.36 -8.96
C LEU A 14 -4.16 1.75 -9.65
N SER A 15 -3.26 0.79 -9.93
CA SER A 15 -2.00 1.08 -10.65
C SER A 15 -2.21 1.64 -12.07
N TYR A 16 -3.34 1.30 -12.70
CA TYR A 16 -3.70 1.85 -14.00
C TYR A 16 -4.25 3.27 -13.89
N GLU A 17 -4.92 3.61 -12.80
CA GLU A 17 -5.66 4.87 -12.63
C GLU A 17 -4.93 5.93 -11.79
N ALA A 18 -4.06 5.51 -10.87
CA ALA A 18 -3.33 6.37 -9.96
C ALA A 18 -1.84 6.46 -10.29
N LYS A 19 -1.25 7.61 -9.99
CA LYS A 19 0.20 7.83 -9.97
C LYS A 19 0.80 7.31 -8.68
N LYS A 20 0.12 7.55 -7.55
CA LYS A 20 0.66 7.25 -6.23
C LYS A 20 -0.45 7.04 -5.20
N ILE A 21 -0.21 6.17 -4.23
CA ILE A 21 -1.03 6.02 -3.02
C ILE A 21 -0.14 6.19 -1.79
N PHE A 22 -0.68 6.88 -0.79
CA PHE A 22 -0.12 7.03 0.56
C PHE A 22 -1.10 6.45 1.56
N ILE A 23 -0.60 5.62 2.47
CA ILE A 23 -1.40 4.97 3.52
C ILE A 23 -0.66 5.18 4.82
N LYS A 24 -1.30 5.81 5.79
CA LYS A 24 -0.80 5.91 7.17
C LYS A 24 -1.92 5.53 8.11
N LYS A 25 -1.60 5.44 9.40
CA LYS A 25 -2.61 5.23 10.42
C LYS A 25 -3.72 6.29 10.30
N ASP A 26 -4.94 5.81 10.09
CA ASP A 26 -6.20 6.56 9.98
C ASP A 26 -6.37 7.46 8.74
N ASP A 27 -5.51 7.35 7.72
CA ASP A 27 -5.58 8.22 6.54
C ASP A 27 -5.03 7.54 5.28
N ILE A 28 -5.71 7.77 4.16
CA ILE A 28 -5.40 7.22 2.85
C ILE A 28 -5.56 8.35 1.83
N ASP A 29 -4.47 8.65 1.13
CA ASP A 29 -4.42 9.66 0.08
C ASP A 29 -3.98 9.03 -1.24
N ILE A 30 -4.58 9.47 -2.35
CA ILE A 30 -4.32 8.91 -3.67
C ILE A 30 -4.18 10.03 -4.70
N LYS A 31 -3.04 10.06 -5.38
CA LYS A 31 -2.80 10.95 -6.51
C LYS A 31 -3.20 10.27 -7.81
N PHE A 32 -4.36 10.61 -8.36
CA PHE A 32 -4.87 10.06 -9.63
C PHE A 32 -4.15 10.62 -10.87
N LYS A 33 -4.24 9.90 -12.00
CA LYS A 33 -3.70 10.34 -13.29
C LYS A 33 -4.54 11.48 -13.89
N GLU A 34 -5.84 11.27 -14.10
CA GLU A 34 -6.85 12.28 -14.54
C GLU A 34 -8.28 11.80 -14.17
N GLY A 35 -9.22 12.69 -13.81
CA GLY A 35 -10.67 12.40 -13.74
C GLY A 35 -11.16 11.62 -12.49
N GLN A 36 -12.36 11.98 -12.03
CA GLN A 36 -12.98 11.59 -10.75
C GLN A 36 -13.22 10.08 -10.55
N GLU A 37 -12.70 9.49 -9.45
CA GLU A 37 -13.39 8.54 -8.54
C GLU A 37 -12.69 8.40 -7.15
N GLU A 38 -11.94 9.41 -6.71
CA GLU A 38 -11.09 9.38 -5.50
C GLU A 38 -11.80 8.93 -4.22
N LYS A 39 -12.98 9.50 -3.93
CA LYS A 39 -13.70 9.24 -2.66
C LYS A 39 -14.21 7.82 -2.53
N ARG A 40 -14.58 7.15 -3.63
CA ARG A 40 -15.13 5.78 -3.59
C ARG A 40 -14.04 4.77 -3.28
N ILE A 41 -12.90 4.90 -3.94
CA ILE A 41 -11.75 4.00 -3.75
C ILE A 41 -11.19 4.16 -2.33
N ILE A 42 -11.04 5.40 -1.84
CA ILE A 42 -10.62 5.65 -0.45
C ILE A 42 -11.60 5.00 0.54
N THR A 43 -12.91 5.21 0.36
CA THR A 43 -13.93 4.59 1.23
C THR A 43 -13.82 3.06 1.22
N LEU A 44 -13.64 2.46 0.04
CA LEU A 44 -13.48 1.01 -0.09
C LEU A 44 -12.23 0.51 0.64
N LEU A 45 -11.09 1.18 0.47
CA LEU A 45 -9.84 0.84 1.16
C LEU A 45 -9.97 0.98 2.69
N THR A 46 -10.66 2.03 3.15
CA THR A 46 -10.96 2.25 4.57
C THR A 46 -11.83 1.13 5.12
N VAL A 47 -12.92 0.74 4.45
CA VAL A 47 -13.79 -0.37 4.86
C VAL A 47 -13.04 -1.71 4.84
N LEU A 48 -12.10 -1.87 3.91
CA LEU A 48 -11.22 -3.04 3.88
C LEU A 48 -10.15 -3.01 5.00
N GLY A 49 -10.02 -1.91 5.75
CA GLY A 49 -9.13 -1.80 6.91
C GLY A 49 -7.64 -1.79 6.54
N VAL A 50 -7.27 -1.33 5.34
CA VAL A 50 -5.86 -1.36 4.90
C VAL A 50 -4.96 -0.48 5.76
N HIS A 51 -5.48 0.63 6.26
CA HIS A 51 -4.75 1.56 7.14
C HIS A 51 -4.58 1.01 8.57
N GLU A 52 -5.42 0.08 9.01
CA GLU A 52 -5.37 -0.47 10.36
C GLU A 52 -4.28 -1.54 10.49
N VAL A 53 -4.14 -2.39 9.46
CA VAL A 53 -3.24 -3.55 9.50
C VAL A 53 -1.76 -3.19 9.32
N ILE A 54 -1.46 -1.96 8.90
CA ILE A 54 -0.08 -1.46 8.76
C ILE A 54 0.48 -0.87 10.06
N GLY A 55 -0.27 -0.88 11.16
CA GLY A 55 0.23 -0.40 12.45
C GLY A 55 0.58 1.10 12.43
N ASP A 56 1.78 1.45 12.92
CA ASP A 56 2.32 2.81 12.92
C ASP A 56 3.28 3.10 11.75
N TYR A 57 3.32 2.21 10.76
CA TYR A 57 4.05 2.44 9.51
C TYR A 57 3.27 3.36 8.57
N THR A 58 4.00 3.95 7.63
CA THR A 58 3.47 4.69 6.50
C THR A 58 3.94 4.01 5.22
N ILE A 59 3.00 3.73 4.33
CA ILE A 59 3.22 3.09 3.03
C ILE A 59 3.07 4.14 1.94
N SER A 60 3.99 4.15 1.00
CA SER A 60 3.90 4.90 -0.24
C SER A 60 4.14 3.94 -1.40
N ILE A 61 3.18 3.82 -2.32
CA ILE A 61 3.37 3.08 -3.56
C ILE A 61 3.27 4.05 -4.71
N ASP A 62 4.38 4.24 -5.40
CA ASP A 62 4.47 4.99 -6.65
C ASP A 62 4.22 4.02 -7.81
N PHE A 63 3.08 4.16 -8.48
CA PHE A 63 2.69 3.29 -9.60
C PHE A 63 3.34 3.71 -10.91
N GLU A 64 3.77 4.96 -11.04
CA GLU A 64 4.48 5.45 -12.23
C GLU A 64 5.88 4.83 -12.29
N PHE A 65 6.56 4.79 -11.14
CA PHE A 65 7.87 4.16 -11.03
C PHE A 65 7.82 2.72 -10.52
N MET A 66 6.65 2.19 -10.16
CA MET A 66 6.50 0.85 -9.56
C MET A 66 7.44 0.66 -8.36
N ILE A 67 7.33 1.54 -7.36
CA ILE A 67 8.17 1.54 -6.17
C ILE A 67 7.28 1.49 -4.92
N LEU A 68 7.59 0.55 -4.02
CA LEU A 68 7.07 0.49 -2.66
C LEU A 68 8.09 1.13 -1.72
N GLU A 69 7.63 2.06 -0.89
CA GLU A 69 8.41 2.72 0.14
C GLU A 69 7.68 2.62 1.49
N ILE A 70 8.41 2.27 2.55
CA ILE A 70 7.87 2.10 3.90
C ILE A 70 8.68 2.93 4.88
N HIS A 71 7.98 3.71 5.69
CA HIS A 71 8.52 4.52 6.78
C HIS A 71 7.85 4.12 8.10
N LYS A 72 8.54 4.40 9.22
CA LYS A 72 7.95 4.42 10.55
C LYS A 72 8.16 5.82 11.13
N LYS A 73 7.09 6.59 11.31
CA LYS A 73 7.18 8.05 11.56
C LYS A 73 8.02 8.74 10.46
N TYR A 74 9.24 9.17 10.79
CA TYR A 74 10.17 9.82 9.86
C TYR A 74 11.34 8.92 9.45
N ASP A 75 11.40 7.70 9.99
CA ASP A 75 12.49 6.76 9.74
C ASP A 75 12.17 5.92 8.51
N PHE A 76 13.01 6.03 7.49
CA PHE A 76 12.99 5.16 6.33
C PHE A 76 13.28 3.70 6.72
N LYS A 77 12.49 2.75 6.20
CA LYS A 77 12.63 1.31 6.49
C LYS A 77 12.84 0.46 5.23
N VAL A 78 12.09 0.71 4.16
CA VAL A 78 12.13 -0.12 2.94
C VAL A 78 11.99 0.74 1.69
N LEU A 79 12.79 0.43 0.67
CA LEU A 79 12.59 0.85 -0.72
C LEU A 79 12.68 -0.40 -1.59
N ARG A 80 11.58 -0.74 -2.27
CA ARG A 80 11.49 -1.93 -3.11
C ARG A 80 10.97 -1.57 -4.49
N LYS A 81 11.73 -1.93 -5.52
CA LYS A 81 11.24 -1.93 -6.90
C LYS A 81 10.27 -3.08 -7.08
N LEU A 82 9.08 -2.78 -7.60
CA LEU A 82 8.06 -3.76 -7.97
C LEU A 82 8.24 -4.11 -9.45
N GLY A 83 8.33 -5.40 -9.75
CA GLY A 83 8.43 -5.95 -11.10
C GLY A 83 7.07 -6.07 -11.79
N LYS A 84 7.09 -6.43 -13.07
CA LYS A 84 5.87 -6.72 -13.84
C LYS A 84 5.04 -7.84 -13.20
N ASP A 85 5.72 -8.85 -12.66
CA ASP A 85 5.09 -10.03 -12.04
C ASP A 85 4.60 -9.77 -10.60
N ASP A 86 4.87 -8.57 -10.05
CA ASP A 86 4.42 -8.15 -8.72
C ASP A 86 3.09 -7.38 -8.77
N ILE A 87 2.63 -7.00 -9.97
CA ILE A 87 1.49 -6.08 -10.15
C ILE A 87 0.17 -6.64 -9.57
N ASP A 88 0.01 -7.96 -9.58
CA ASP A 88 -1.16 -8.68 -9.07
C ASP A 88 -1.04 -9.04 -7.57
N LYS A 89 0.06 -8.62 -6.91
CA LYS A 89 0.44 -8.98 -5.54
C LYS A 89 1.02 -7.80 -4.74
N ILE A 90 0.76 -6.56 -5.18
CA ILE A 90 1.34 -5.36 -4.55
C ILE A 90 1.03 -5.30 -3.05
N TRP A 91 -0.22 -5.58 -2.66
CA TRP A 91 -0.62 -5.54 -1.25
C TRP A 91 -0.06 -6.75 -0.48
N THR A 92 -0.06 -7.92 -1.10
CA THR A 92 0.62 -9.10 -0.57
C THR A 92 2.08 -8.81 -0.19
N ILE A 93 2.82 -8.20 -1.12
CA ILE A 93 4.22 -7.85 -0.93
C ILE A 93 4.37 -6.82 0.19
N THR A 94 3.53 -5.79 0.18
CA THR A 94 3.51 -4.75 1.23
C THR A 94 3.36 -5.36 2.63
N MET A 95 2.41 -6.29 2.80
CA MET A 95 2.19 -6.94 4.09
C MET A 95 3.34 -7.86 4.52
N ILE A 96 4.04 -8.49 3.58
CA ILE A 96 5.23 -9.29 3.89
C ILE A 96 6.36 -8.40 4.43
N GLU A 97 6.60 -7.24 3.80
CA GLU A 97 7.61 -6.29 4.29
C GLU A 97 7.26 -5.79 5.69
N ILE A 98 5.98 -5.45 5.93
CA ILE A 98 5.50 -5.00 7.24
C ILE A 98 5.65 -6.08 8.31
N ASP A 99 5.23 -7.32 8.03
CA ASP A 99 5.36 -8.43 8.97
C ASP A 99 6.82 -8.72 9.34
N GLN A 100 7.73 -8.62 8.37
CA GLN A 100 9.16 -8.74 8.61
C GLN A 100 9.71 -7.61 9.49
N LEU A 101 9.27 -6.36 9.29
CA LEU A 101 9.67 -5.23 10.11
C LEU A 101 9.17 -5.39 11.56
N MET A 102 7.87 -5.69 11.74
CA MET A 102 7.28 -5.94 13.06
C MET A 102 7.98 -7.09 13.80
N THR A 103 8.30 -8.18 13.08
CA THR A 103 9.02 -9.34 13.65
C THR A 103 10.45 -8.99 14.06
N LYS A 104 11.13 -8.11 13.32
CA LYS A 104 12.49 -7.64 13.68
C LYS A 104 12.44 -6.77 14.93
N GLU A 105 11.51 -5.81 14.99
CA GLU A 105 11.36 -4.90 16.12
C GLU A 105 10.92 -5.63 17.40
N ALA A 106 10.11 -6.68 17.30
CA ALA A 106 9.70 -7.47 18.47
C ALA A 106 10.84 -8.28 19.12
N LYS A 107 12.00 -8.39 18.45
CA LYS A 107 13.20 -9.09 18.96
C LYS A 107 14.24 -8.13 19.55
N GLU A 108 14.04 -6.83 19.41
CA GLU A 108 14.87 -5.76 19.97
C GLU A 108 14.36 -5.35 21.36
#